data_AF-E6TVC4-F1
#
_entry.id   AF-E6TVC4-F1
#
_cell.length_a   1.000
_cell.length_b   1.000
_cell.length_c   1.000
_cell.angle_alpha   90.00
_cell.angle_beta   90.00
_cell.angle_gamma   90.00
#
_symmetry.space_group_name_H-M   'P 1'
#
loop_
_entity.id
_entity.type
_entity.pdbx_description
1 polymer ?
#
loop_
_entity_poly.entity_id
_entity_poly.type
_entity_poly.pdbx_seq_one_letter_code
_entity_poly.pdbx_strand_id
1 'polypeptide(L)' 'MSDKKINELKNKVIDFKRFAFILLALCGFISLGLVLPHESVAPHHQTIMIGMLVVMLMMAFVFHRIAMHSQQKLYEEE' A
#
# COMPACT_ATOMS: atom_id res chain seq x y z
N MET A 1 -2.74 -30.60 1.03
CA MET A 1 -1.52 -29.76 0.91
C MET A 1 -0.51 -30.22 1.95
N SER A 2 0.80 -30.12 1.69
CA SER A 2 1.82 -30.39 2.72
C SER A 2 1.87 -29.21 3.71
N ASP A 3 1.95 -29.47 5.01
CA ASP A 3 1.96 -28.45 6.08
C ASP A 3 2.99 -27.34 5.86
N LYS A 4 4.11 -27.66 5.19
CA LYS A 4 5.12 -26.68 4.77
C LYS A 4 4.56 -25.58 3.87
N LYS A 5 3.72 -25.93 2.89
CA LYS A 5 3.12 -24.94 1.96
C LYS A 5 2.15 -24.00 2.67
N ILE A 6 1.38 -24.52 3.62
CA ILE A 6 0.44 -23.72 4.41
C ILE A 6 1.21 -22.70 5.25
N ASN A 7 2.31 -23.11 5.88
CA ASN A 7 3.15 -22.23 6.69
C ASN A 7 3.86 -21.15 5.84
N GLU A 8 4.32 -21.49 4.64
CA GLU A 8 4.87 -20.52 3.69
C GLU A 8 3.83 -19.48 3.24
N LEU A 9 2.59 -19.90 2.95
CA LEU A 9 1.52 -18.97 2.60
C LEU A 9 1.17 -18.05 3.79
N LYS A 10 1.12 -18.57 5.02
CA LYS A 10 0.90 -17.78 6.23
C LYS A 10 1.96 -16.69 6.42
N ASN A 11 3.23 -17.05 6.28
CA ASN A 11 4.34 -16.09 6.34
C ASN A 11 4.22 -15.02 5.24
N LYS A 12 3.86 -15.44 4.02
CA LYS A 12 3.68 -14.51 2.91
C LYS A 12 2.55 -13.51 3.16
N VAL A 13 1.44 -13.94 3.78
CA VAL A 13 0.35 -13.05 4.19
C VAL A 13 0.82 -12.03 5.25
N ILE A 14 1.62 -12.47 6.23
CA ILE A 14 2.18 -11.58 7.25
C ILE A 14 3.07 -10.51 6.61
N ASP A 15 3.91 -10.89 5.63
CA ASP A 15 4.76 -9.95 4.91
C ASP A 15 3.95 -8.94 4.09
N PHE A 16 2.90 -9.38 3.38
CA PHE A 16 1.99 -8.47 2.68
C PHE A 16 1.30 -7.49 3.62
N LYS A 17 0.88 -7.93 4.81
CA LYS A 17 0.28 -7.07 5.83
C LYS A 17 1.26 -6.02 6.36
N ARG A 18 2.52 -6.40 6.59
CA ARG A 18 3.59 -5.48 6.99
C ARG A 18 3.89 -4.47 5.88
N PHE A 19 3.99 -4.93 4.64
CA PHE A 19 4.23 -4.05 3.49
C PHE A 19 3.11 -3.02 3.31
N ALA A 20 1.84 -3.43 3.46
CA ALA A 20 0.70 -2.53 3.41
C ALA A 20 0.78 -1.42 4.48
N PHE A 21 1.20 -1.76 5.70
CA PHE A 21 1.39 -0.79 6.77
C PHE A 21 2.51 0.22 6.47
N ILE A 22 3.65 -0.26 5.94
CA ILE A 22 4.77 0.61 5.54
C ILE A 22 4.34 1.55 4.41
N LEU A 23 3.61 1.03 3.42
CA LEU A 23 3.12 1.83 2.31
C LEU A 23 2.14 2.91 2.78
N LEU A 24 1.25 2.59 3.72
CA LEU A 24 0.33 3.54 4.33
C LEU A 24 1.09 4.66 5.08
N ALA A 25 2.11 4.30 5.85
CA ALA A 25 2.96 5.26 6.55
C ALA A 25 3.72 6.19 5.59
N LEU A 26 4.24 5.65 4.49
CA LEU A 26 4.86 6.42 3.40
C LEU A 26 3.88 7.40 2.76
N CYS A 27 2.66 6.95 2.43
CA CYS A 27 1.62 7.84 1.90
C CYS A 27 1.27 8.96 2.88
N GLY A 28 1.20 8.67 4.18
CA GLY A 28 1.02 9.69 5.23
C GLY A 28 2.15 10.72 5.24
N PHE A 29 3.40 10.27 5.19
CA PHE A 29 4.58 11.16 5.14
C PHE A 29 4.58 12.07 3.90
N ILE A 30 4.30 11.52 2.72
CA ILE A 30 4.22 12.30 1.47
C ILE A 30 3.08 13.32 1.55
N SER A 31 1.95 12.96 2.16
CA SER A 31 0.81 13.86 2.37
C SER A 31 1.19 15.05 3.26
N LEU A 32 1.99 14.84 4.31
CA LEU A 32 2.51 15.94 5.15
C LEU A 32 3.39 16.90 4.36
N GLY A 33 4.27 16.38 3.49
CA GLY A 33 5.09 17.21 2.60
C GLY A 33 4.29 18.03 1.59
N LEU A 34 3.04 17.64 1.31
CA LEU A 34 2.13 18.36 0.41
C LEU A 34 1.29 19.43 1.12
N VAL A 35 0.94 19.19 2.39
CA VAL A 35 0.16 20.11 3.23
C VAL A 35 1.03 21.25 3.78
N LEU A 36 2.32 20.99 4.02
CA LEU A 36 3.24 22.02 4.49
C LEU A 36 3.44 23.09 3.41
N PRO A 37 3.13 24.37 3.68
CA PRO A 37 3.34 25.44 2.72
C PRO A 37 4.83 25.61 2.49
N HIS A 38 5.25 25.47 1.24
CA HIS A 38 6.65 25.56 0.85
C HIS A 38 6.77 26.74 -0.12
N GLU A 39 7.29 27.86 0.36
CA GLU A 39 7.32 29.15 -0.36
C GLU A 39 8.12 29.14 -1.67
N SER A 40 8.84 28.05 -1.97
CA SER A 40 9.82 27.96 -3.06
C SER A 40 9.54 26.91 -4.15
N VAL A 41 8.45 26.14 -4.06
CA VAL A 41 8.12 25.15 -5.12
C VAL A 41 7.33 25.80 -6.23
N ALA A 42 7.88 25.78 -7.45
CA ALA A 42 7.17 26.25 -8.63
C ALA A 42 5.84 25.50 -8.79
N PRO A 43 4.74 26.16 -9.20
CA PRO A 43 3.39 25.57 -9.29
C PRO A 43 3.33 24.26 -10.10
N HIS A 44 4.25 24.09 -11.05
CA HIS A 44 4.39 22.89 -11.85
C HIS A 44 4.77 21.64 -11.02
N HIS A 45 5.68 21.77 -10.05
CA HIS A 45 6.10 20.65 -9.20
C HIS A 45 5.00 20.20 -8.25
N GLN A 46 4.19 21.13 -7.73
CA GLN A 46 3.05 20.82 -6.87
C GLN A 46 2.00 19.97 -7.62
N THR A 47 1.73 20.29 -8.89
CA THR A 47 0.78 19.54 -9.73
C THR A 47 1.26 18.11 -9.99
N ILE A 48 2.56 17.92 -10.25
CA ILE A 48 3.16 16.60 -10.45
C ILE A 48 3.10 15.77 -9.17
N MET A 49 3.42 16.36 -8.01
CA MET A 49 3.33 15.65 -6.72
C MET A 49 1.91 15.18 -6.42
N ILE A 50 0.90 16.04 -6.63
CA ILE A 50 -0.51 15.66 -6.46
C ILE A 50 -0.88 14.50 -7.38
N GLY A 51 -0.49 14.57 -8.66
CA GLY A 51 -0.73 13.48 -9.62
C GLY A 51 -0.09 12.16 -9.17
N MET A 52 1.17 12.21 -8.71
CA MET A 52 1.86 11.03 -8.18
C MET A 52 1.14 10.46 -6.95
N LEU A 53 0.68 11.32 -6.04
CA LEU A 53 -0.04 10.93 -4.84
C LEU A 53 -1.35 10.19 -5.17
N VAL A 54 -2.11 10.69 -6.14
CA VAL A 54 -3.35 10.04 -6.61
C VAL A 54 -3.07 8.67 -7.22
N VAL A 55 -2.03 8.54 -8.06
CA VAL A 55 -1.64 7.24 -8.65
C VAL A 55 -1.22 6.25 -7.56
N MET A 56 -0.45 6.71 -6.57
CA MET A 56 0.01 5.89 -5.46
C MET A 56 -1.15 5.40 -4.59
N LEU A 57 -2.14 6.26 -4.33
CA LEU A 57 -3.37 5.89 -3.62
C LEU A 57 -4.21 4.89 -4.40
N MET A 58 -4.34 5.04 -5.72
CA MET A 58 -5.05 4.05 -6.55
C MET A 58 -4.34 2.69 -6.52
N MET A 59 -3.00 2.66 -6.63
CA MET A 59 -2.23 1.42 -6.50
C MET A 59 -2.40 0.79 -5.12
N ALA A 60 -2.34 1.59 -4.04
CA ALA A 60 -2.56 1.10 -2.68
C ALA A 60 -3.95 0.46 -2.53
N PHE A 61 -5.00 1.07 -3.09
CA PHE A 61 -6.34 0.52 -3.09
C PHE A 61 -6.43 -0.81 -3.86
N VAL A 62 -5.83 -0.88 -5.06
CA VAL A 62 -5.80 -2.11 -5.86
C VAL A 62 -5.07 -3.23 -5.11
N PHE A 63 -3.89 -2.96 -4.56
CA PHE A 63 -3.13 -3.95 -3.80
C PHE A 63 -3.85 -4.37 -2.52
N HIS A 64 -4.51 -3.45 -1.82
CA HIS A 64 -5.32 -3.77 -0.67
C HIS A 64 -6.47 -4.73 -1.04
N ARG A 65 -7.16 -4.46 -2.15
CA ARG A 65 -8.25 -5.31 -2.65
C ARG A 65 -7.76 -6.71 -3.06
N ILE A 66 -6.62 -6.79 -3.74
CA ILE A 66 -6.00 -8.07 -4.12
C ILE A 66 -5.59 -8.87 -2.88
N ALA A 67 -4.99 -8.20 -1.89
CA ALA A 67 -4.59 -8.84 -0.63
C ALA A 67 -5.81 -9.38 0.13
N MET A 68 -6.88 -8.60 0.23
CA MET A 68 -8.11 -9.01 0.93
C MET A 68 -8.80 -10.19 0.24
N HIS A 69 -8.82 -10.20 -1.10
CA HIS A 69 -9.37 -11.31 -1.88
C HIS A 69 -8.52 -12.59 -1.73
N SER A 70 -7.19 -12.48 -1.71
CA SER A 70 -6.31 -13.62 -1.41
C SER A 70 -6.48 -14.13 0.02
N GLN A 71 -6.74 -13.23 0.98
CA GLN A 71 -6.99 -13.61 2.37
C GLN A 71 -8.33 -14.34 2.53
N GLN A 72 -9.38 -13.93 1.80
CA GLN A 72 -10.66 -14.64 1.77
C GLN A 72 -10.52 -16.05 1.22
N LYS A 73 -9.80 -16.23 0.10
CA LYS A 73 -9.57 -17.56 -0.49
C LYS A 73 -8.80 -18.51 0.44
N LEU A 74 -7.89 -17.97 1.24
CA LEU A 74 -7.17 -18.75 2.25
C LEU A 74 -8.06 -19.21 3.41
N TYR A 75 -9.09 -18.43 3.77
CA TYR A 75 -10.07 -18.79 4.80
C TYR A 75 -11.16 -19.75 4.30
N GLU A 76 -11.45 -19.78 3.00
CA GLU A 76 -12.38 -20.74 2.39
C GLU A 76 -11.75 -22.12 2.15
N GLU A 77 -10.41 -22.23 2.18
CA GLU A 77 -9.67 -23.50 2.06
C GLU A 77 -9.27 -24.13 3.42
N GLU A 78 -9.59 -23.48 4.56
CA GLU A 78 -9.58 -24.08 5.92
C GLU A 78 -10.93 -24.73 6.24
#